data_AF-A0A7C3G4N3-F1
#
_entry.id   AF-A0A7C3G4N3-F1
#
_cell.length_a   1.000
_cell.length_b   1.000
_cell.length_c   1.000
_cell.angle_alpha   90.00
_cell.angle_beta   90.00
_cell.angle_gamma   90.00
#
_symmetry.space_group_name_H-M   'P 1'
#
loop_
_entity.id
_entity.type
_entity.pdbx_description
1 polymer ?
#
loop_
_entity_poly.entity_id
_entity_poly.type
_entity_poly.pdbx_seq_one_letter_code
_entity_poly.pdbx_strand_id
1 'polypeptide(L)'
;MLIILFVLFIILKKDISFNFNLQAAGTNVLPPQNQYFQPYQEASFAEPPQYSPPPEAVKSSWKEHQDISEKKVDKITSLSLPYFQPEHPLPPKKKKKKKKFIPKIKDNRANTFANLTFILNPTYAKRKNIDREIVLKKQETVHRYIKRYADVAVAEMNKYGIPASITLAQGLLESDAGESRLAIKNNNHFGVKCFSKKCKKGHCANFTDDTHKDFFRKYKNVWDSFRAHSILLQGKRYRSLKKLKSNDYKGWARGLKKAGYATDKKYAEKLILIIETLELNTYDN
;
A
#
# COMPACT_ATOMS: atom_id res chain seq x y z
N MET A 1 -4.49 38.67 -34.70
CA MET A 1 -5.21 37.45 -34.27
C MET A 1 -4.24 36.31 -33.92
N LEU A 2 -3.17 36.58 -33.15
CA LEU A 2 -2.15 35.58 -32.81
C LEU A 2 -1.64 35.65 -31.34
N ILE A 3 -2.17 36.54 -30.50
CA ILE A 3 -1.67 36.76 -29.12
C ILE A 3 -2.62 36.22 -28.04
N ILE A 4 -3.87 35.89 -28.38
CA ILE A 4 -4.85 35.31 -27.43
C ILE A 4 -4.66 33.78 -27.26
N LEU A 5 -3.96 33.11 -28.18
CA LEU A 5 -3.69 31.67 -28.11
C LEU A 5 -2.53 31.27 -27.17
N PHE A 6 -1.73 32.24 -26.68
CA PHE A 6 -0.56 31.95 -25.83
C PHE A 6 -0.88 31.97 -24.32
N VAL A 7 -2.00 32.56 -23.90
CA VAL A 7 -2.40 32.63 -22.47
C VAL A 7 -3.22 31.40 -22.04
N LEU A 8 -3.87 30.70 -22.97
CA LEU A 8 -4.61 29.45 -22.69
C LEU A 8 -3.71 28.21 -22.55
N PHE A 9 -2.43 28.29 -22.94
CA PHE A 9 -1.49 27.16 -22.86
C PHE A 9 -0.74 27.06 -21.52
N ILE A 10 -0.79 28.09 -20.66
CA ILE A 10 -0.03 28.13 -19.40
C ILE A 10 -0.83 27.60 -18.19
N ILE A 11 -2.15 27.39 -18.30
CA ILE A 11 -2.99 26.99 -17.15
C ILE A 11 -3.18 25.46 -17.00
N LEU A 12 -2.74 24.62 -17.95
CA LEU A 12 -3.01 23.17 -17.94
C LEU A 12 -1.84 22.25 -17.50
N LYS A 13 -0.81 22.75 -16.81
CA LYS A 13 0.21 21.90 -16.16
C LYS A 13 0.10 21.92 -14.63
N LYS A 14 -1.00 21.36 -14.12
CA LYS A 14 -0.99 20.58 -12.87
C LYS A 14 -1.14 19.12 -13.28
N ASP A 15 -0.07 18.35 -13.15
CA ASP A 15 -0.05 17.02 -12.52
C ASP A 15 1.34 16.41 -12.68
N ILE A 16 1.92 16.04 -11.53
CA ILE A 16 3.31 15.61 -11.39
C ILE A 16 3.40 14.15 -11.85
N SER A 17 3.72 13.98 -13.12
CA SER A 17 4.15 12.72 -13.73
C SER A 17 5.68 12.64 -13.70
N PHE A 18 6.25 11.78 -12.86
CA PHE A 18 7.67 11.44 -12.94
C PHE A 18 7.87 10.35 -14.00
N ASN A 19 8.15 10.78 -15.23
CA ASN A 19 8.77 9.95 -16.27
C ASN A 19 10.30 10.11 -16.20
N PHE A 20 11.04 9.01 -16.19
CA PHE A 20 12.43 8.97 -16.66
C PHE A 20 12.47 8.10 -17.92
N ASN A 21 12.88 8.74 -19.01
CA ASN A 21 13.14 8.14 -20.31
C ASN A 21 14.65 8.03 -20.51
N LEU A 22 15.15 6.90 -21.01
CA LEU A 22 16.37 6.85 -21.83
C LEU A 22 16.29 5.62 -22.76
N GLN A 23 16.22 5.93 -24.06
CA GLN A 23 16.56 5.10 -25.24
C GLN A 23 17.99 4.51 -25.12
N ALA A 24 18.43 3.47 -25.82
CA ALA A 24 17.86 2.45 -26.71
C ALA A 24 19.01 1.45 -26.97
N ALA A 25 18.69 0.18 -27.22
CA ALA A 25 19.44 -0.71 -28.11
C ALA A 25 18.55 -1.93 -28.39
N GLY A 26 18.19 -2.11 -29.66
CA GLY A 26 17.19 -3.08 -30.09
C GLY A 26 17.74 -4.49 -30.29
N THR A 27 16.81 -5.44 -30.32
CA THR A 27 16.79 -6.56 -31.28
C THR A 27 15.35 -6.98 -31.49
N ASN A 28 15.02 -7.25 -32.75
CA ASN A 28 13.68 -7.57 -33.26
C ASN A 28 13.20 -8.93 -32.76
N VAL A 29 12.00 -8.96 -32.16
CA VAL A 29 11.18 -10.18 -32.10
C VAL A 29 9.73 -9.77 -32.40
N LEU A 30 9.20 -10.35 -33.47
CA LEU A 30 7.86 -10.13 -34.02
C LEU A 30 6.74 -10.47 -33.01
N PRO A 31 5.58 -9.78 -33.06
CA PRO A 31 4.45 -10.09 -32.19
C PRO A 31 3.69 -11.34 -32.69
N PRO A 32 3.25 -12.26 -31.80
CA PRO A 32 2.38 -13.35 -32.20
C PRO A 32 0.96 -12.83 -32.47
N GLN A 33 0.39 -13.34 -33.57
CA GLN A 33 -0.92 -12.99 -34.12
C GLN A 33 -2.10 -13.43 -33.24
N ASN A 34 -3.22 -12.73 -33.43
CA ASN A 34 -4.57 -13.02 -32.92
C ASN A 34 -4.90 -14.52 -32.92
N GLN A 35 -5.14 -15.06 -31.72
CA GLN A 35 -5.95 -16.28 -31.57
C GLN A 35 -7.30 -15.90 -30.97
N TYR A 36 -8.33 -16.10 -31.78
CA TYR A 36 -9.73 -16.05 -31.41
C TYR A 36 -9.99 -16.98 -30.22
N PHE A 37 -10.52 -16.45 -29.12
CA PHE A 37 -11.04 -17.25 -28.01
C PHE A 37 -12.35 -17.92 -28.46
N GLN A 38 -12.36 -19.26 -28.45
CA GLN A 38 -13.56 -20.08 -28.60
C GLN A 38 -14.50 -19.92 -27.38
N PRO A 39 -15.82 -20.06 -27.56
CA PRO A 39 -16.79 -19.96 -26.47
C PRO A 39 -16.60 -21.11 -25.48
N TYR A 40 -16.64 -20.78 -24.19
CA TYR A 40 -16.49 -21.73 -23.08
C TYR A 40 -17.64 -22.74 -23.09
N GLN A 41 -17.32 -24.04 -23.17
CA GLN A 41 -18.23 -25.12 -22.77
C GLN A 41 -18.29 -25.20 -21.24
N GLU A 42 -19.51 -25.32 -20.71
CA GLU A 42 -19.79 -25.49 -19.30
C GLU A 42 -19.17 -26.80 -18.80
N ALA A 43 -18.13 -26.69 -17.97
CA ALA A 43 -17.66 -27.79 -17.16
C ALA A 43 -18.57 -27.91 -15.93
N SER A 44 -19.12 -29.11 -15.71
CA SER A 44 -19.87 -29.46 -14.50
C SER A 44 -18.92 -29.47 -13.29
N PHE A 45 -18.83 -28.32 -12.60
CA PHE A 45 -18.20 -28.25 -11.31
C PHE A 45 -19.19 -28.67 -10.22
N ALA A 46 -18.69 -29.44 -9.25
CA ALA A 46 -19.40 -29.75 -8.02
C ALA A 46 -19.97 -28.47 -7.37
N GLU A 47 -21.15 -28.61 -6.77
CA GLU A 47 -21.90 -27.49 -6.19
C GLU A 47 -21.01 -26.62 -5.28
N PRO A 48 -21.13 -25.28 -5.35
CA PRO A 48 -20.44 -24.40 -4.43
C PRO A 48 -20.86 -24.75 -2.99
N PRO A 49 -19.93 -24.79 -2.02
CA PRO A 49 -20.28 -25.06 -0.64
C PRO A 49 -21.33 -24.03 -0.19
N GLN A 50 -22.38 -24.54 0.47
CA GLN A 50 -23.50 -23.73 0.94
C GLN A 50 -22.99 -22.50 1.70
N TYR A 51 -23.47 -21.34 1.29
CA TYR A 51 -23.21 -20.08 1.94
C TYR A 51 -23.71 -20.14 3.38
N SER A 52 -22.79 -20.23 4.34
CA SER A 52 -23.07 -19.85 5.71
C SER A 52 -23.05 -18.32 5.76
N PRO A 53 -24.13 -17.67 6.23
CA PRO A 53 -24.07 -16.24 6.51
C PRO A 53 -22.90 -15.99 7.47
N PRO A 54 -22.19 -14.85 7.34
CA PRO A 54 -21.19 -14.48 8.33
C PRO A 54 -21.85 -14.53 9.71
N PRO A 55 -21.17 -15.08 10.74
CA PRO A 55 -21.72 -15.05 12.09
C PRO A 55 -22.13 -13.61 12.39
N GLU A 56 -23.32 -13.48 12.97
CA GLU A 56 -23.90 -12.22 13.41
C GLU A 56 -22.79 -11.41 14.10
N ALA A 57 -22.65 -10.14 13.73
CA ALA A 57 -21.65 -9.27 14.33
C ALA A 57 -21.72 -9.44 15.84
N VAL A 58 -20.70 -10.07 16.42
CA VAL A 58 -20.59 -10.21 17.87
C VAL A 58 -20.75 -8.81 18.40
N LYS A 59 -21.88 -8.54 19.09
CA LYS A 59 -22.12 -7.27 19.76
C LYS A 59 -20.90 -7.05 20.61
N SER A 60 -20.10 -6.11 20.17
CA SER A 60 -18.86 -5.82 20.84
C SER A 60 -19.24 -5.37 22.25
N SER A 61 -18.84 -6.16 23.24
CA SER A 61 -18.78 -5.76 24.64
C SER A 61 -17.63 -4.73 24.82
N TRP A 62 -17.63 -3.68 24.00
CA TRP A 62 -16.82 -2.49 24.23
C TRP A 62 -17.52 -1.73 25.35
N LYS A 63 -17.07 -1.93 26.59
CA LYS A 63 -17.21 -0.86 27.58
C LYS A 63 -16.35 0.30 27.09
N GLU A 64 -16.97 1.47 27.05
CA GLU A 64 -16.28 2.74 26.82
C GLU A 64 -15.21 2.89 27.90
N HIS A 65 -13.96 2.60 27.54
CA HIS A 65 -12.83 2.96 28.38
C HIS A 65 -12.59 4.45 28.21
N GLN A 66 -13.27 5.23 29.04
CA GLN A 66 -12.76 6.53 29.48
C GLN A 66 -11.36 6.33 30.07
N ASP A 67 -10.46 7.26 29.71
CA ASP A 67 -9.08 7.40 30.16
C ASP A 67 -8.09 6.25 29.85
N ILE A 68 -7.54 6.31 28.64
CA ILE A 68 -6.17 5.84 28.42
C ILE A 68 -5.24 6.97 28.90
N SER A 69 -4.79 6.88 30.16
CA SER A 69 -3.79 7.79 30.73
C SER A 69 -2.58 7.95 29.80
N GLU A 70 -2.07 9.18 29.68
CA GLU A 70 -0.92 9.60 28.84
C GLU A 70 0.28 8.62 28.87
N LYS A 71 0.51 7.94 30.00
CA LYS A 71 1.60 6.96 30.19
C LYS A 71 1.57 5.72 29.28
N LYS A 72 0.43 5.37 28.65
CA LYS A 72 0.35 4.19 27.77
C LYS A 72 0.70 4.51 26.31
N VAL A 73 0.60 5.78 25.92
CA VAL A 73 1.02 6.26 24.59
C VAL A 73 2.55 6.13 24.45
N ASP A 74 3.29 6.46 25.51
CA ASP A 74 4.77 6.37 25.54
C ASP A 74 5.32 4.96 25.27
N LYS A 75 4.56 3.91 25.62
CA LYS A 75 4.96 2.51 25.41
C LYS A 75 4.71 2.00 23.98
N ILE A 76 3.81 2.64 23.23
CA ILE A 76 3.58 2.34 21.80
C ILE A 76 4.62 3.08 20.94
N THR A 77 5.11 4.22 21.42
CA THR A 77 6.25 4.95 20.83
C THR A 77 7.59 4.22 21.01
N SER A 78 7.64 3.20 21.88
CA SER A 78 8.87 2.50 22.26
C SER A 78 9.01 1.10 21.64
N LEU A 79 8.38 0.80 20.50
CA LEU A 79 8.92 -0.24 19.63
C LEU A 79 10.22 0.33 19.04
N SER A 80 11.31 0.12 19.78
CA SER A 80 12.66 0.51 19.44
C SER A 80 13.10 -0.26 18.19
N LEU A 81 12.69 0.23 17.02
CA LEU A 81 13.23 -0.21 15.75
C LEU A 81 14.76 0.00 15.80
N PRO A 82 15.58 -1.07 15.72
CA PRO A 82 17.00 -1.04 16.11
C PRO A 82 17.93 -0.30 15.13
N TYR A 83 17.42 0.63 14.34
CA TYR A 83 18.20 1.45 13.40
C TYR A 83 18.13 2.96 13.64
N PHE A 84 17.78 3.38 14.86
CA PHE A 84 17.65 4.82 15.19
C PHE A 84 18.23 5.23 16.55
N GLN A 85 19.44 4.77 16.87
CA GLN A 85 20.30 5.37 17.87
C GLN A 85 21.60 5.81 17.16
N PRO A 86 22.02 7.09 17.21
CA PRO A 86 23.36 7.43 16.75
C PRO A 86 24.38 6.84 17.73
N GLU A 87 25.18 5.85 17.30
CA GLU A 87 26.28 5.25 18.07
C GLU A 87 27.45 6.19 18.39
N HIS A 88 27.25 7.51 18.36
CA HIS A 88 28.29 8.45 18.77
C HIS A 88 27.79 9.31 19.92
N PRO A 89 28.45 9.27 21.11
CA PRO A 89 28.27 10.29 22.11
C PRO A 89 28.49 11.65 21.46
N LEU A 90 27.54 12.57 21.63
CA LEU A 90 27.74 13.95 21.22
C LEU A 90 29.05 14.45 21.84
N PRO A 91 29.98 15.03 21.07
CA PRO A 91 31.16 15.65 21.65
C PRO A 91 30.70 16.67 22.70
N PRO A 92 31.44 16.82 23.82
CA PRO A 92 31.01 17.66 24.93
C PRO A 92 30.62 19.05 24.43
N LYS A 93 29.43 19.51 24.86
CA LYS A 93 28.85 20.79 24.43
C LYS A 93 29.85 21.92 24.71
N LYS A 94 30.57 22.38 23.68
CA LYS A 94 31.25 23.69 23.73
C LYS A 94 30.19 24.75 24.04
N LYS A 95 30.45 25.61 25.03
CA LYS A 95 29.56 26.72 25.44
C LYS A 95 29.14 27.53 24.21
N LYS A 96 27.91 27.31 23.73
CA LYS A 96 27.35 28.06 22.59
C LYS A 96 26.88 29.42 23.10
N LYS A 97 27.42 30.51 22.54
CA LYS A 97 26.85 31.85 22.66
C LYS A 97 25.35 31.79 22.38
N LYS A 98 24.54 32.51 23.17
CA LYS A 98 23.07 32.57 23.06
C LYS A 98 22.65 32.73 21.58
N LYS A 99 22.22 31.64 20.93
CA LYS A 99 21.57 31.73 19.63
C LYS A 99 20.20 32.35 19.87
N LYS A 100 19.87 33.42 19.12
CA LYS A 100 18.52 34.01 19.10
C LYS A 100 17.49 32.89 19.00
N PHE A 101 16.44 32.96 19.81
CA PHE A 101 15.27 32.10 19.70
C PHE A 101 14.64 32.34 18.32
N ILE A 102 14.94 31.46 17.36
CA ILE A 102 14.25 31.43 16.08
C ILE A 102 12.99 30.61 16.34
N PRO A 103 11.78 31.19 16.21
CA PRO A 103 10.55 30.43 16.39
C PRO A 103 10.56 29.24 15.41
N LYS A 104 10.33 28.02 15.92
CA LYS A 104 10.15 26.83 15.07
C LYS A 104 8.99 27.12 14.13
N ILE A 105 9.28 27.32 12.85
CA ILE A 105 8.27 27.42 11.80
C ILE A 105 7.50 26.09 11.83
N LYS A 106 6.20 26.12 12.12
CA LYS A 106 5.33 24.96 11.96
C LYS A 106 5.41 24.53 10.50
N ASP A 107 6.11 23.45 10.26
CA ASP A 107 6.31 22.93 8.93
C ASP A 107 5.03 22.20 8.47
N ASN A 108 4.17 22.90 7.74
CA ASN A 108 2.91 22.35 7.22
C ASN A 108 3.11 21.33 6.07
N ARG A 109 4.35 20.93 5.75
CA ARG A 109 4.70 19.99 4.66
C ARG A 109 4.35 18.53 4.95
N ALA A 110 3.73 18.20 6.07
CA ALA A 110 3.36 16.80 6.38
C ALA A 110 2.52 16.15 5.26
N ASN A 111 1.64 16.90 4.61
CA ASN A 111 0.80 16.41 3.51
C ASN A 111 1.57 16.20 2.19
N THR A 112 2.83 16.63 2.10
CA THR A 112 3.67 16.50 0.90
C THR A 112 4.33 15.12 0.78
N PHE A 113 4.41 14.35 1.87
CA PHE A 113 5.08 13.05 1.90
C PHE A 113 4.09 11.90 1.93
N ALA A 114 4.31 10.88 1.09
CA ALA A 114 3.62 9.60 1.23
C ALA A 114 3.99 8.95 2.57
N ASN A 115 3.08 8.17 3.15
CA ASN A 115 3.21 7.58 4.48
C ASN A 115 4.40 6.61 4.59
N LEU A 116 4.73 5.92 3.51
CA LEU A 116 5.88 5.00 3.44
C LEU A 116 7.21 5.67 3.10
N THR A 117 7.25 6.99 2.84
CA THR A 117 8.45 7.70 2.34
C THR A 117 9.69 7.42 3.20
N PHE A 118 9.54 7.53 4.52
CA PHE A 118 10.66 7.40 5.46
C PHE A 118 11.02 5.95 5.78
N ILE A 119 10.11 4.99 5.53
CA ILE A 119 10.38 3.56 5.62
C ILE A 119 11.16 3.10 4.38
N LEU A 120 10.73 3.51 3.19
CA LEU A 120 11.37 3.16 1.93
C LEU A 120 12.70 3.89 1.70
N ASN A 121 12.94 5.00 2.41
CA ASN A 121 14.17 5.77 2.33
C ASN A 121 14.57 6.34 3.70
N PRO A 122 15.17 5.52 4.58
CA PRO A 122 15.47 5.90 5.97
C PRO A 122 16.36 7.15 6.11
N THR A 123 17.23 7.40 5.13
CA THR A 123 18.14 8.57 5.16
C THR A 123 17.51 9.85 4.65
N TYR A 124 16.31 9.79 4.04
CA TYR A 124 15.70 10.92 3.34
C TYR A 124 15.44 12.11 4.26
N ALA A 125 14.86 11.86 5.44
CA ALA A 125 14.55 12.90 6.41
C ALA A 125 15.80 13.68 6.82
N LYS A 126 16.90 12.97 7.13
CA LYS A 126 18.19 13.56 7.49
C LYS A 126 18.78 14.38 6.33
N ARG A 127 18.83 13.80 5.12
CA ARG A 127 19.40 14.46 3.94
C ARG A 127 18.65 15.72 3.53
N LYS A 128 17.33 15.76 3.75
CA LYS A 128 16.46 16.89 3.39
C LYS A 128 16.11 17.79 4.57
N ASN A 129 16.71 17.55 5.74
CA ASN A 129 16.46 18.30 6.98
C ASN A 129 14.95 18.44 7.27
N ILE A 130 14.22 17.32 7.17
CA ILE A 130 12.77 17.26 7.45
C ILE A 130 12.57 17.21 8.96
N ASP A 131 11.55 17.92 9.44
CA ASP A 131 11.20 17.93 10.86
C ASP A 131 10.87 16.51 11.35
N ARG A 132 11.39 16.15 12.53
CA ARG A 132 11.15 14.86 13.18
C ARG A 132 9.66 14.63 13.41
N GLU A 133 8.89 15.67 13.71
CA GLU A 133 7.44 15.55 13.93
C GLU A 133 6.70 15.06 12.68
N ILE A 134 7.15 15.47 11.49
CA ILE A 134 6.57 14.98 10.22
C ILE A 134 6.84 13.48 10.06
N VAL A 135 8.07 13.04 10.37
CA VAL A 135 8.47 11.64 10.27
C VAL A 135 7.64 10.78 11.23
N LEU A 136 7.54 11.21 12.49
CA LEU A 136 6.76 10.51 13.52
C LEU A 136 5.29 10.40 13.12
N LYS A 137 4.67 11.49 12.64
CA LYS A 137 3.27 11.46 12.17
C LYS A 137 3.05 10.46 11.05
N LYS A 138 3.97 10.37 10.10
CA LYS A 138 3.88 9.41 8.97
C LYS A 138 4.06 7.97 9.43
N GLN A 139 4.99 7.71 10.34
CA GLN A 139 5.16 6.39 10.97
C GLN A 139 3.93 5.99 11.79
N GLU A 140 3.33 6.93 12.52
CA GLU A 140 2.11 6.68 13.29
C GLU A 140 0.95 6.25 12.38
N THR A 141 0.75 6.92 11.23
CA THR A 141 -0.25 6.50 10.24
C THR A 141 -0.02 5.06 9.76
N VAL A 142 1.22 4.69 9.46
CA VAL A 142 1.59 3.31 9.06
C VAL A 142 1.28 2.30 10.17
N HIS A 143 1.66 2.58 11.42
CA HIS A 143 1.38 1.69 12.53
C HIS A 143 -0.12 1.56 12.82
N ARG A 144 -0.90 2.65 12.72
CA ARG A 144 -2.36 2.58 12.84
C ARG A 144 -2.99 1.68 11.78
N TYR A 145 -2.47 1.71 10.55
CA TYR A 145 -2.93 0.81 9.50
C TYR A 145 -2.65 -0.66 9.86
N ILE A 146 -1.42 -0.98 10.28
CA ILE A 146 -1.05 -2.35 10.68
C ILE A 146 -1.94 -2.82 11.82
N LYS A 147 -2.04 -2.05 12.90
CA LYS A 147 -2.86 -2.38 14.07
C LYS A 147 -4.32 -2.65 13.69
N ARG A 148 -4.86 -1.90 12.73
CA ARG A 148 -6.25 -2.03 12.30
C ARG A 148 -6.51 -3.27 11.45
N TYR A 149 -5.54 -3.72 10.66
CA TYR A 149 -5.75 -4.74 9.64
C TYR A 149 -4.95 -6.03 9.82
N ALA A 150 -4.10 -6.13 10.85
CA ALA A 150 -3.32 -7.33 11.14
C ALA A 150 -4.19 -8.59 11.29
N ASP A 151 -5.23 -8.54 12.13
CA ASP A 151 -6.12 -9.69 12.37
C ASP A 151 -6.84 -10.14 11.09
N VAL A 152 -7.23 -9.18 10.25
CA VAL A 152 -7.82 -9.46 8.95
C VAL A 152 -6.83 -10.13 8.01
N ALA A 153 -5.58 -9.65 7.97
CA ALA A 153 -4.53 -10.25 7.15
C ALA A 153 -4.21 -11.68 7.60
N VAL A 154 -4.18 -11.95 8.91
CA VAL A 154 -4.00 -13.30 9.48
C VAL A 154 -5.18 -14.20 9.15
N ALA A 155 -6.42 -13.71 9.28
CA ALA A 155 -7.60 -14.49 8.90
C ALA A 155 -7.60 -14.86 7.41
N GLU A 156 -7.19 -13.94 6.54
CA GLU A 156 -7.06 -14.20 5.10
C GLU A 156 -5.87 -15.13 4.80
N MET A 157 -4.76 -15.02 5.53
CA MET A 157 -3.62 -15.95 5.46
C MET A 157 -4.07 -17.38 5.74
N ASN A 158 -4.77 -17.60 6.86
CA ASN A 158 -5.25 -18.92 7.26
C ASN A 158 -6.22 -19.52 6.23
N LYS A 159 -7.01 -18.66 5.56
CA LYS A 159 -8.00 -19.10 4.57
C LYS A 159 -7.43 -19.33 3.17
N TYR A 160 -6.43 -18.55 2.75
CA TYR A 160 -5.97 -18.50 1.35
C TYR A 160 -4.48 -18.83 1.17
N GLY A 161 -3.74 -19.03 2.25
CA GLY A 161 -2.32 -19.39 2.25
C GLY A 161 -1.37 -18.27 1.82
N ILE A 162 -1.81 -17.02 1.82
CA ILE A 162 -0.98 -15.85 1.49
C ILE A 162 -0.39 -15.31 2.80
N PRO A 163 0.93 -15.12 2.93
CA PRO A 163 1.53 -14.58 4.14
C PRO A 163 0.83 -13.29 4.60
N ALA A 164 0.51 -13.17 5.88
CA ALA A 164 -0.11 -11.98 6.44
C ALA A 164 0.80 -10.76 6.23
N SER A 165 2.12 -10.95 6.35
CA SER A 165 3.15 -9.94 6.07
C SER A 165 3.08 -9.39 4.64
N ILE A 166 2.87 -10.25 3.65
CA ILE A 166 2.69 -9.86 2.25
C ILE A 166 1.42 -9.04 2.08
N THR A 167 0.31 -9.53 2.63
CA THR A 167 -0.98 -8.84 2.54
C THR A 167 -0.92 -7.45 3.19
N LEU A 168 -0.29 -7.33 4.36
CA LEU A 168 -0.11 -6.04 5.04
C LEU A 168 0.83 -5.11 4.28
N ALA A 169 1.96 -5.60 3.78
CA ALA A 169 2.92 -4.79 3.02
C ALA A 169 2.33 -4.27 1.71
N GLN A 170 1.60 -5.10 0.97
CA GLN A 170 0.86 -4.67 -0.21
C GLN A 170 -0.24 -3.67 0.16
N GLY A 171 -1.02 -3.95 1.20
CA GLY A 171 -2.03 -3.02 1.68
C GLY A 171 -1.46 -1.65 2.01
N LEU A 172 -0.35 -1.58 2.74
CA LEU A 172 0.37 -0.33 3.05
C LEU A 172 0.82 0.39 1.78
N LEU A 173 1.44 -0.34 0.84
CA LEU A 173 2.04 0.24 -0.36
C LEU A 173 0.99 0.76 -1.36
N GLU A 174 -0.05 -0.04 -1.63
CA GLU A 174 -1.05 0.25 -2.64
C GLU A 174 -2.10 1.29 -2.16
N SER A 175 -2.29 1.41 -0.85
CA SER A 175 -3.28 2.34 -0.25
C SER A 175 -2.66 3.60 0.35
N ASP A 176 -1.34 3.78 0.28
CA ASP A 176 -0.59 4.78 1.06
C ASP A 176 -0.99 4.75 2.55
N ALA A 177 -0.92 3.54 3.15
CA ALA A 177 -1.39 3.27 4.50
C ALA A 177 -2.86 3.73 4.76
N GLY A 178 -3.73 3.52 3.78
CA GLY A 178 -5.17 3.78 3.84
C GLY A 178 -5.58 5.21 3.50
N GLU A 179 -4.65 6.11 3.22
CA GLU A 179 -4.93 7.52 2.95
C GLU A 179 -5.08 7.86 1.46
N SER A 180 -4.84 6.91 0.56
CA SER A 180 -5.07 7.15 -0.87
C SER A 180 -6.54 7.45 -1.17
N ARG A 181 -6.80 8.32 -2.15
CA ARG A 181 -8.17 8.65 -2.58
C ARG A 181 -8.98 7.41 -2.92
N LEU A 182 -8.35 6.38 -3.51
CA LEU A 182 -9.00 5.12 -3.86
C LEU A 182 -9.37 4.30 -2.61
N ALA A 183 -8.46 4.22 -1.63
CA ALA A 183 -8.72 3.55 -0.36
C ALA A 183 -9.88 4.24 0.38
N ILE A 184 -9.84 5.56 0.53
CA ILE A 184 -10.87 6.33 1.26
C ILE A 184 -12.23 6.27 0.56
N LYS A 185 -12.30 6.53 -0.76
CA LYS A 185 -13.60 6.67 -1.45
C LYS A 185 -14.23 5.34 -1.81
N ASN A 186 -13.42 4.31 -2.04
CA ASN A 186 -13.89 3.03 -2.57
C ASN A 186 -13.65 1.84 -1.63
N ASN A 187 -13.03 2.06 -0.46
CA ASN A 187 -12.50 1.00 0.41
C ASN A 187 -11.56 0.04 -0.33
N ASN A 188 -10.94 0.46 -1.43
CA ASN A 188 -10.10 -0.41 -2.27
C ASN A 188 -8.63 -0.19 -1.96
N HIS A 189 -8.09 -1.06 -1.12
CA HIS A 189 -6.76 -0.93 -0.54
C HIS A 189 -5.65 -1.58 -1.38
N PHE A 190 -6.01 -2.34 -2.42
CA PHE A 190 -5.07 -3.13 -3.22
C PHE A 190 -5.10 -2.75 -4.71
N GLY A 191 -5.77 -1.65 -5.06
CA GLY A 191 -5.86 -1.19 -6.45
C GLY A 191 -6.55 -2.18 -7.39
N VAL A 192 -7.49 -3.00 -6.89
CA VAL A 192 -8.13 -4.04 -7.70
C VAL A 192 -8.98 -3.39 -8.80
N LYS A 193 -8.54 -3.58 -10.05
CA LYS A 193 -9.24 -3.10 -11.24
C LYS A 193 -10.55 -3.84 -11.48
N CYS A 194 -11.45 -3.16 -12.16
CA CYS A 194 -12.74 -3.67 -12.59
C CYS A 194 -12.66 -4.00 -14.08
N PHE A 195 -12.83 -5.26 -14.43
CA PHE A 195 -12.81 -5.72 -15.83
C PHE A 195 -14.22 -6.09 -16.35
N SER A 196 -15.27 -5.77 -15.59
CA SER A 196 -16.63 -6.12 -15.98
C SER A 196 -17.13 -5.22 -17.10
N LYS A 197 -17.40 -5.82 -18.26
CA LYS A 197 -18.04 -5.15 -19.41
C LYS A 197 -19.45 -4.64 -19.07
N LYS A 198 -20.11 -5.22 -18.06
CA LYS A 198 -21.43 -4.81 -17.56
C LYS A 198 -21.34 -4.59 -16.05
N CYS A 199 -21.13 -3.34 -15.64
CA CYS A 199 -20.95 -2.97 -14.24
C CYS A 199 -22.23 -2.31 -13.70
N LYS A 200 -22.82 -2.87 -12.64
CA LYS A 200 -23.96 -2.24 -11.95
C LYS A 200 -23.51 -0.92 -11.31
N LYS A 201 -24.42 0.06 -11.22
CA LYS A 201 -24.15 1.35 -10.55
C LYS A 201 -23.60 1.11 -9.14
N GLY A 202 -22.47 1.75 -8.82
CA GLY A 202 -21.83 1.64 -7.51
C GLY A 202 -20.88 0.45 -7.32
N HIS A 203 -20.78 -0.50 -8.27
CA HIS A 203 -19.86 -1.64 -8.18
C HIS A 203 -18.40 -1.23 -8.49
N CYS A 204 -18.20 -0.27 -9.40
CA CYS A 204 -16.88 0.28 -9.73
C CYS A 204 -16.94 1.80 -9.87
N ALA A 205 -15.81 2.48 -9.70
CA ALA A 205 -15.69 3.92 -9.95
C ALA A 205 -14.53 4.20 -10.92
N ASN A 206 -14.74 5.17 -11.81
CA ASN A 206 -13.70 5.70 -12.67
C ASN A 206 -12.82 6.69 -11.89
N PHE A 207 -11.52 6.70 -12.15
CA PHE A 207 -10.57 7.60 -11.49
C PHE A 207 -9.91 8.62 -12.40
N THR A 208 -10.03 8.50 -13.72
CA THR A 208 -9.32 9.37 -14.69
C THR A 208 -10.12 9.69 -15.96
N ASP A 209 -11.42 9.39 -16.00
CA ASP A 209 -12.37 9.73 -17.09
C ASP A 209 -12.03 9.34 -18.54
N ASP A 210 -10.86 8.78 -18.82
CA ASP A 210 -10.40 8.62 -20.20
C ASP A 210 -10.61 7.21 -20.80
N THR A 211 -10.67 6.13 -20.01
CA THR A 211 -10.99 4.77 -20.54
C THR A 211 -11.54 3.79 -19.49
N HIS A 212 -12.20 2.69 -19.92
CA HIS A 212 -12.63 1.60 -19.02
C HIS A 212 -11.46 0.90 -18.29
N LYS A 213 -10.19 1.14 -18.69
CA LYS A 213 -8.99 0.58 -18.05
C LYS A 213 -8.67 1.21 -16.68
N ASP A 214 -9.38 2.29 -16.33
CA ASP A 214 -9.20 3.04 -15.09
C ASP A 214 -10.38 2.90 -14.11
N PHE A 215 -11.24 1.93 -14.35
CA PHE A 215 -12.26 1.55 -13.37
C PHE A 215 -11.67 0.67 -12.30
N PHE A 216 -11.90 1.05 -11.04
CA PHE A 216 -11.53 0.28 -9.86
C PHE A 216 -12.76 -0.24 -9.16
N ARG A 217 -12.66 -1.41 -8.54
CA ARG A 217 -13.73 -1.96 -7.71
C ARG A 217 -14.02 -1.03 -6.54
N LYS A 218 -15.29 -0.94 -6.16
CA LYS A 218 -15.76 -0.32 -4.93
C LYS A 218 -16.28 -1.41 -3.99
N TYR A 219 -15.91 -1.29 -2.73
CA TYR A 219 -16.26 -2.25 -1.69
C TYR A 219 -17.10 -1.62 -0.60
N LYS A 220 -17.96 -2.42 0.04
CA LYS A 220 -18.81 -1.95 1.14
C LYS A 220 -17.96 -1.57 2.35
N ASN A 221 -16.89 -2.32 2.59
CA ASN A 221 -15.92 -2.06 3.64
C ASN A 221 -14.51 -2.50 3.19
N VAL A 222 -13.51 -2.23 4.02
CA VAL A 222 -12.11 -2.57 3.71
C VAL A 222 -11.86 -4.08 3.73
N TRP A 223 -12.56 -4.83 4.59
CA TRP A 223 -12.41 -6.29 4.65
C TRP A 223 -12.77 -6.97 3.32
N ASP A 224 -13.81 -6.51 2.64
CA ASP A 224 -14.18 -6.98 1.30
C ASP A 224 -13.04 -6.76 0.29
N SER A 225 -12.24 -5.69 0.45
CA SER A 225 -11.06 -5.45 -0.39
C SER A 225 -9.92 -6.41 -0.08
N PHE A 226 -9.70 -6.75 1.20
CA PHE A 226 -8.74 -7.79 1.60
C PHE A 226 -9.15 -9.14 1.03
N ARG A 227 -10.44 -9.52 1.17
CA ARG A 227 -10.98 -10.74 0.58
C ARG A 227 -10.83 -10.79 -0.94
N ALA A 228 -11.15 -9.68 -1.63
CA ALA A 228 -11.00 -9.61 -3.07
C ALA A 228 -9.53 -9.74 -3.52
N HIS A 229 -8.60 -9.18 -2.76
CA HIS A 229 -7.17 -9.36 -2.97
C HIS A 229 -6.76 -10.83 -2.79
N SER A 230 -7.21 -11.49 -1.72
CA SER A 230 -6.91 -12.91 -1.50
C SER A 230 -7.41 -13.77 -2.65
N ILE A 231 -8.65 -13.56 -3.10
CA ILE A 231 -9.25 -14.27 -4.24
C ILE A 231 -8.46 -14.00 -5.53
N LEU A 232 -8.03 -12.77 -5.78
CA LEU A 232 -7.21 -12.42 -6.94
C LEU A 232 -5.92 -13.27 -6.97
N LEU A 233 -5.23 -13.37 -5.83
CA LEU A 233 -4.00 -14.16 -5.69
C LEU A 233 -4.23 -15.67 -5.76
N GLN A 234 -5.48 -16.14 -5.71
CA GLN A 234 -5.81 -17.53 -6.03
C GLN A 234 -5.82 -17.86 -7.52
N GLY A 235 -5.85 -16.84 -8.40
CA GLY A 235 -5.97 -17.01 -9.85
C GLY A 235 -4.79 -17.71 -10.52
N LYS A 236 -5.00 -18.19 -11.75
CA LYS A 236 -4.02 -18.97 -12.54
C LYS A 236 -2.65 -18.28 -12.64
N ARG A 237 -2.63 -16.96 -12.79
CA ARG A 237 -1.42 -16.12 -12.87
C ARG A 237 -0.48 -16.31 -11.68
N TYR A 238 -1.03 -16.53 -10.49
CA TYR A 238 -0.28 -16.58 -9.22
C TYR A 238 -0.12 -18.01 -8.69
N ARG A 239 -0.51 -19.03 -9.47
CA ARG A 239 -0.51 -20.45 -9.03
C ARG A 239 0.85 -20.93 -8.52
N SER A 240 1.95 -20.43 -9.08
CA SER A 240 3.30 -20.79 -8.62
C SER A 240 3.58 -20.36 -7.18
N LEU A 241 2.96 -19.27 -6.71
CA LEU A 241 3.14 -18.77 -5.33
C LEU A 241 2.58 -19.72 -4.28
N LYS A 242 1.52 -20.46 -4.63
CA LYS A 242 0.87 -21.42 -3.72
C LYS A 242 1.76 -22.61 -3.35
N LYS A 243 2.89 -22.79 -4.05
CA LYS A 243 3.88 -23.82 -3.74
C LYS A 243 4.90 -23.35 -2.69
N LEU A 244 4.92 -22.06 -2.38
CA LEU A 244 5.80 -21.48 -1.38
C LEU A 244 5.21 -21.66 0.01
N LYS A 245 6.07 -21.71 1.01
CA LYS A 245 5.65 -21.75 2.41
C LYS A 245 4.98 -20.41 2.79
N SER A 246 4.06 -20.46 3.75
CA SER A 246 3.37 -19.27 4.28
C SER A 246 4.31 -18.26 4.97
N ASN A 247 5.53 -18.67 5.34
CA ASN A 247 6.54 -17.79 5.93
C ASN A 247 7.64 -17.35 4.94
N ASP A 248 7.58 -17.76 3.67
CA ASP A 248 8.55 -17.36 2.64
C ASP A 248 8.16 -16.03 1.98
N TYR A 249 8.03 -14.96 2.75
CA TYR A 249 7.63 -13.65 2.23
C TYR A 249 8.60 -13.13 1.14
N LYS A 250 9.89 -13.49 1.20
CA LYS A 250 10.88 -13.12 0.17
C LYS A 250 10.58 -13.80 -1.16
N GLY A 251 10.27 -15.10 -1.15
CA GLY A 251 9.81 -15.84 -2.32
C GLY A 251 8.50 -15.29 -2.88
N TRP A 252 7.54 -15.00 -1.99
CA TRP A 252 6.25 -14.41 -2.37
C TRP A 252 6.42 -13.04 -3.05
N ALA A 253 7.20 -12.12 -2.47
CA ALA A 253 7.44 -10.79 -3.05
C ALA A 253 8.07 -10.86 -4.45
N ARG A 254 9.11 -11.68 -4.62
CA ARG A 254 9.76 -11.88 -5.93
C ARG A 254 8.82 -12.54 -6.94
N GLY A 255 8.05 -13.51 -6.49
CA GLY A 255 7.09 -14.21 -7.34
C GLY A 255 5.92 -13.32 -7.76
N LEU A 256 5.40 -12.45 -6.89
CA LEU A 256 4.37 -11.45 -7.21
C LEU A 256 4.86 -10.49 -8.31
N LYS A 257 6.09 -9.98 -8.19
CA LYS A 257 6.72 -9.16 -9.23
C LYS A 257 6.87 -9.95 -10.53
N LYS A 258 7.38 -11.18 -10.49
CA LYS A 258 7.54 -12.05 -11.67
C LYS A 258 6.20 -12.36 -12.35
N ALA A 259 5.14 -12.54 -11.58
CA ALA A 259 3.78 -12.80 -12.05
C ALA A 259 3.09 -11.55 -12.61
N GLY A 260 3.71 -10.37 -12.52
CA GLY A 260 3.16 -9.12 -13.05
C GLY A 260 2.05 -8.52 -12.19
N TYR A 261 2.18 -8.61 -10.86
CA TYR A 261 1.28 -7.86 -9.96
C TYR A 261 1.45 -6.34 -10.15
N ALA A 262 2.70 -5.87 -10.22
CA ALA A 262 3.05 -4.48 -10.48
C ALA A 262 4.12 -4.37 -11.58
N THR A 263 4.14 -3.25 -12.29
CA THR A 263 5.14 -2.94 -13.32
C THR A 263 6.44 -2.37 -12.74
N ASP A 264 6.42 -1.94 -11.48
CA ASP A 264 7.59 -1.40 -10.78
C ASP A 264 8.69 -2.46 -10.69
N LYS A 265 9.87 -2.13 -11.25
CA LYS A 265 11.05 -3.00 -11.22
C LYS A 265 11.52 -3.29 -9.79
N LYS A 266 11.26 -2.40 -8.83
CA LYS A 266 11.66 -2.49 -7.43
C LYS A 266 10.54 -3.02 -6.51
N TYR A 267 9.47 -3.58 -7.07
CA TYR A 267 8.29 -3.97 -6.29
C TYR A 267 8.62 -4.99 -5.20
N ALA A 268 9.37 -6.03 -5.54
CA ALA A 268 9.73 -7.08 -4.59
C ALA A 268 10.59 -6.53 -3.46
N GLU A 269 11.57 -5.70 -3.79
CA GLU A 269 12.48 -5.05 -2.84
C GLU A 269 11.73 -4.11 -1.90
N LYS A 270 10.76 -3.36 -2.40
CA LYS A 270 9.89 -2.51 -1.57
C LYS A 270 9.09 -3.33 -0.57
N LEU A 271 8.45 -4.42 -1.01
CA LEU A 271 7.69 -5.28 -0.11
C LEU A 271 8.58 -5.89 0.97
N ILE A 272 9.74 -6.44 0.58
CA ILE A 272 10.70 -7.02 1.53
C ILE A 272 11.15 -5.97 2.55
N LEU A 273 11.51 -4.77 2.09
CA LEU A 273 11.94 -3.68 2.97
C LEU A 273 10.83 -3.26 3.95
N ILE A 274 9.58 -3.15 3.49
CA ILE A 274 8.42 -2.85 4.35
C ILE A 274 8.25 -3.93 5.41
N ILE A 275 8.28 -5.21 5.00
CA ILE A 275 8.10 -6.35 5.89
C ILE A 275 9.20 -6.40 6.95
N GLU A 276 10.46 -6.27 6.55
CA GLU A 276 11.60 -6.32 7.46
C GLU A 276 11.66 -5.11 8.40
N THR A 277 11.39 -3.90 7.89
CA THR A 277 11.43 -2.67 8.70
C THR A 277 10.31 -2.59 9.73
N LEU A 278 9.15 -3.16 9.42
CA LEU A 278 7.97 -3.14 10.28
C LEU A 278 7.72 -4.48 10.98
N GLU A 279 8.66 -5.42 10.84
CA GLU A 279 8.61 -6.77 11.44
C GLU A 279 7.30 -7.52 11.16
N LEU A 280 6.74 -7.34 9.96
CA LEU A 280 5.41 -7.88 9.62
C LEU A 280 5.40 -9.41 9.51
N ASN A 281 6.57 -10.03 9.34
CA ASN A 281 6.72 -11.49 9.31
C ASN A 281 6.36 -12.14 10.66
N THR A 282 6.25 -11.36 11.75
CA THR A 282 5.75 -11.86 13.05
C THR A 282 4.29 -12.31 13.00
N TYR A 283 3.52 -11.85 12.00
CA TYR A 283 2.13 -12.26 11.75
C TYR A 283 2.01 -13.53 10.89
N ASP A 284 3.10 -14.10 10.39
CA ASP A 284 3.08 -15.26 9.47
C ASP A 284 3.06 -16.62 10.19
N ASN A 285 2.82 -16.63 11.50
CA ASN A 285 2.83 -17.84 12.34
C ASN A 285 1.46 -18.52 12.43
#